data_AF-X1BL45-F1
#
_entry.id   AF-X1BL45-F1
#
_cell.length_a   1.000
_cell.length_b   1.000
_cell.length_c   1.000
_cell.angle_alpha   90.00
_cell.angle_beta   90.00
_cell.angle_gamma   90.00
#
_symmetry.space_group_name_H-M   'P 1'
#
loop_
_entity.id
_entity.type
_entity.pdbx_description
1 polymer ?
#
loop_
_entity_poly.entity_id
_entity_poly.type
_entity_poly.pdbx_seq_one_letter_code
_entity_poly.pdbx_strand_id
1 'polypeptide(L)'
;SSTNREILEKHLIENCCQKIQKGVIIGANGLIPTLAKARFNIDGLVFLAETDNIAMINEDITDLKASISLLEMLKKSFTLPIKKKYTLENIDDITKSLQSKRDQLENDLDTLPLLDPDDKRKSLYI
;
A
#
# COMPACT_ATOMS: atom_id res chain seq x y z
N SER A 1 -20.69 -10.21 4.84
CA SER A 1 -19.47 -9.74 5.52
C SER A 1 -18.46 -10.85 5.41
N SER A 2 -17.33 -10.64 4.72
CA SER A 2 -16.39 -11.70 4.32
C SER A 2 -15.28 -11.98 5.33
N THR A 3 -15.06 -11.11 6.31
CA THR A 3 -14.03 -11.28 7.36
C THR A 3 -14.68 -11.63 8.69
N ASN A 4 -14.00 -12.44 9.51
CA ASN A 4 -14.40 -12.75 10.88
C ASN A 4 -14.68 -11.47 11.69
N ARG A 5 -15.85 -11.47 12.35
CA ARG A 5 -16.39 -10.35 13.10
C ARG A 5 -15.55 -10.02 14.34
N GLU A 6 -14.97 -11.02 14.98
CA GLU A 6 -14.12 -10.86 16.17
C GLU A 6 -12.83 -10.12 15.83
N ILE A 7 -12.20 -10.48 14.70
CA ILE A 7 -10.99 -9.81 14.21
C ILE A 7 -11.30 -8.34 13.89
N LEU A 8 -12.42 -8.10 13.21
CA LEU A 8 -12.85 -6.74 12.88
C LEU A 8 -13.15 -5.89 14.11
N GLU A 9 -13.92 -6.41 15.07
CA GLU A 9 -14.33 -5.70 16.28
C GLU A 9 -13.12 -5.36 17.15
N LYS A 10 -12.14 -6.27 17.28
CA LYS A 10 -10.89 -6.00 17.97
C LYS A 10 -10.15 -4.79 17.38
N HIS A 11 -9.97 -4.76 16.05
CA HIS A 11 -9.26 -3.65 15.42
C HIS A 11 -10.03 -2.32 15.46
N LEU A 12 -11.37 -2.37 15.40
CA LEU A 12 -12.21 -1.17 15.53
C LEU A 12 -12.10 -0.53 16.92
N ILE A 13 -12.06 -1.34 17.98
CA ILE A 13 -11.98 -0.86 19.36
C ILE A 13 -10.56 -0.37 19.70
N GLU A 14 -9.53 -1.10 19.29
CA GLU A 14 -8.15 -0.86 19.72
C GLU A 14 -7.42 0.26 18.94
N ASN A 15 -7.85 0.58 17.70
CA ASN A 15 -7.02 1.38 16.78
C ASN A 15 -7.67 2.67 16.26
N CYS A 16 -8.79 3.12 16.84
CA CYS A 16 -9.54 4.29 16.36
C CYS A 16 -9.88 4.23 14.86
N CYS A 17 -10.10 3.04 14.31
CA CYS A 17 -10.46 2.85 12.92
C CYS A 17 -11.98 2.97 12.73
N GLN A 18 -12.40 3.51 11.59
CA GLN A 18 -13.80 3.47 11.19
C GLN A 18 -14.02 2.43 10.11
N LYS A 19 -15.10 1.66 10.23
CA LYS A 19 -15.51 0.73 9.18
C LYS A 19 -16.16 1.51 8.04
N ILE A 20 -15.60 1.39 6.84
CA ILE A 20 -16.28 1.86 5.63
C ILE A 20 -17.51 0.99 5.38
N GLN A 21 -18.69 1.62 5.40
CA GLN A 21 -19.96 0.92 5.22
C GLN A 21 -20.25 0.61 3.75
N LYS A 22 -19.87 1.51 2.85
CA LYS A 22 -20.09 1.41 1.40
C LYS A 22 -18.89 2.01 0.67
N GLY A 23 -18.36 1.28 -0.30
CA GLY A 23 -17.22 1.68 -1.10
C GLY A 23 -16.73 0.51 -1.96
N VAL A 24 -15.89 0.81 -2.95
CA VAL A 24 -15.24 -0.20 -3.79
C VAL A 24 -13.74 0.01 -3.70
N ILE A 25 -13.01 -1.07 -3.37
CA ILE A 25 -11.55 -1.07 -3.41
C ILE A 25 -11.15 -1.70 -4.74
N ILE A 26 -10.53 -0.91 -5.60
CA ILE A 26 -10.05 -1.34 -6.91
C ILE A 26 -8.59 -1.78 -6.85
N GLY A 27 -8.16 -2.55 -7.85
CA GLY A 27 -6.80 -3.07 -7.96
C GLY A 27 -6.52 -4.27 -7.05
N ALA A 28 -5.24 -4.59 -6.90
CA ALA A 28 -4.79 -5.78 -6.18
C ALA A 28 -5.27 -5.81 -4.72
N ASN A 29 -5.35 -4.65 -4.06
CA ASN A 29 -5.76 -4.54 -2.66
C ASN A 29 -7.23 -4.94 -2.42
N GLY A 30 -8.10 -4.83 -3.43
CA GLY A 30 -9.47 -5.36 -3.37
C GLY A 30 -9.56 -6.82 -3.81
N LEU A 31 -8.78 -7.20 -4.84
CA LEU A 31 -8.82 -8.54 -5.44
C LEU A 31 -8.19 -9.61 -4.54
N ILE A 32 -7.00 -9.36 -3.98
CA ILE A 32 -6.26 -10.33 -3.16
C ILE A 32 -7.10 -10.85 -1.97
N PRO A 33 -7.64 -9.99 -1.07
CA PRO A 33 -8.42 -10.48 0.06
C PRO A 33 -9.71 -11.19 -0.38
N THR A 34 -10.32 -10.74 -1.49
CA THR A 34 -11.50 -11.38 -2.05
C THR A 34 -11.19 -12.79 -2.54
N LEU A 35 -10.10 -12.96 -3.30
CA LEU A 35 -9.65 -14.26 -3.80
C LEU A 35 -9.19 -15.18 -2.67
N ALA A 36 -8.46 -14.65 -1.69
CA ALA A 36 -8.00 -15.40 -0.52
C ALA A 36 -9.18 -16.00 0.25
N LYS A 37 -10.24 -15.20 0.47
CA LYS A 37 -11.45 -15.67 1.12
C LYS A 37 -12.20 -16.69 0.27
N ALA A 38 -12.41 -16.38 -1.03
CA ALA A 38 -13.23 -17.21 -1.91
C ALA A 38 -12.61 -18.59 -2.19
N ARG A 39 -11.28 -18.67 -2.35
CA ARG A 39 -10.59 -19.90 -2.75
C ARG A 39 -10.01 -20.70 -1.58
N PHE A 40 -9.60 -20.02 -0.51
CA PHE A 40 -8.86 -20.63 0.58
C PHE A 40 -9.52 -20.43 1.95
N ASN A 41 -10.67 -19.75 2.01
CA ASN A 41 -11.34 -19.38 3.25
C ASN A 41 -10.45 -18.60 4.24
N ILE A 42 -9.48 -17.84 3.71
CA ILE A 42 -8.58 -17.02 4.51
C ILE A 42 -9.23 -15.65 4.70
N ASP A 43 -9.35 -15.22 5.96
CA ASP A 43 -9.83 -13.91 6.32
C ASP A 43 -8.77 -12.84 6.06
N GLY A 44 -9.21 -11.67 5.58
CA GLY A 44 -8.34 -10.53 5.30
C GLY A 44 -8.93 -9.23 5.83
N LEU A 45 -8.05 -8.29 6.18
CA LEU A 45 -8.40 -6.91 6.50
C LEU A 45 -7.65 -5.97 5.56
N VAL A 46 -8.34 -4.92 5.12
CA VAL A 46 -7.74 -3.84 4.33
C VAL A 46 -7.84 -2.57 5.15
N PHE A 47 -6.69 -1.96 5.40
CA PHE A 47 -6.60 -0.67 6.07
C PHE A 47 -6.40 0.42 5.03
N LEU A 48 -7.19 1.48 5.12
CA LEU A 48 -7.14 2.63 4.23
C LEU A 48 -6.89 3.86 5.08
N ALA A 49 -5.98 4.72 4.63
CA ALA A 49 -5.82 6.07 5.14
C ALA A 49 -6.30 7.04 4.07
N GLU A 50 -7.01 8.07 4.50
CA GLU A 50 -7.37 9.18 3.65
C GLU A 50 -6.10 9.95 3.27
N THR A 51 -6.01 10.32 2.00
CA THR A 51 -4.90 11.09 1.44
C THR A 51 -5.42 12.42 0.94
N ASP A 52 -4.59 13.46 0.96
CA ASP A 52 -4.95 14.73 0.33
C ASP A 52 -5.11 14.54 -1.19
N ASN A 53 -6.14 15.17 -1.79
CA ASN A 53 -6.46 15.06 -3.22
C ASN A 53 -5.28 15.41 -4.15
N ILE A 54 -4.29 16.16 -3.67
CA ILE A 54 -3.10 16.54 -4.42
C ILE A 54 -2.25 15.30 -4.78
N ALA A 55 -2.13 14.35 -3.85
CA ALA A 55 -1.41 13.09 -4.08
C ALA A 55 -2.21 12.10 -4.96
N MET A 56 -3.54 12.25 -5.04
CA MET A 56 -4.36 11.48 -5.98
C MET A 56 -4.23 11.97 -7.43
N ILE A 57 -3.94 13.25 -7.64
CA ILE A 57 -3.90 13.87 -8.97
C ILE A 57 -2.49 13.79 -9.60
N ASN A 58 -1.44 13.83 -8.78
CA ASN A 58 -0.06 13.60 -9.21
C ASN A 58 0.42 12.26 -8.66
N GLU A 59 0.49 11.23 -9.52
CA GLU A 59 1.01 9.91 -9.18
C GLU A 59 2.47 9.95 -8.64
N ASP A 60 3.20 11.02 -8.93
CA ASP A 60 4.55 11.28 -8.44
C ASP A 60 4.63 11.75 -6.97
N ILE A 61 3.52 12.14 -6.36
CA ILE A 61 3.50 12.68 -4.99
C ILE A 61 2.98 11.61 -4.04
N THR A 62 3.88 11.06 -3.23
CA THR A 62 3.52 10.12 -2.16
C THR A 62 3.06 10.87 -0.92
N ASP A 63 1.84 10.60 -0.43
CA ASP A 63 1.38 11.08 0.88
C ASP A 63 2.04 10.25 2.01
N LEU A 64 3.19 10.75 2.47
CA LEU A 64 3.96 10.14 3.54
C LEU A 64 3.25 10.19 4.89
N LYS A 65 2.38 11.19 5.12
CA LYS A 65 1.65 11.29 6.39
C LYS A 65 0.64 10.15 6.49
N ALA A 66 -0.16 9.94 5.44
CA ALA A 66 -1.10 8.81 5.37
C ALA A 66 -0.38 7.46 5.55
N SER A 67 0.77 7.31 4.90
CA SER A 67 1.61 6.10 5.01
C SER A 67 2.13 5.86 6.43
N ILE A 68 2.63 6.91 7.10
CA ILE A 68 3.12 6.83 8.49
C ILE A 68 1.95 6.53 9.45
N SER A 69 0.79 7.13 9.26
CA SER A 69 -0.40 6.85 10.07
C SER A 69 -0.83 5.37 9.99
N LEU A 70 -0.80 4.77 8.79
CA LEU A 70 -1.05 3.32 8.63
C LEU A 70 0.01 2.48 9.33
N LEU A 71 1.30 2.86 9.22
CA LEU A 71 2.40 2.16 9.88
C LEU A 71 2.28 2.19 11.41
N GLU A 72 1.92 3.32 12.00
CA GLU A 72 1.70 3.44 13.44
C GLU A 72 0.52 2.59 13.91
N MET A 73 -0.57 2.57 13.14
CA MET A 73 -1.73 1.73 13.41
C MET A 73 -1.36 0.24 13.34
N LEU A 74 -0.63 -0.19 12.31
CA LEU A 74 -0.14 -1.57 12.20
C LEU A 74 0.78 -1.95 13.35
N LYS A 75 1.66 -1.04 13.77
CA LYS A 75 2.56 -1.24 14.91
C LYS A 75 1.77 -1.51 16.19
N LYS A 76 0.71 -0.74 16.44
CA LYS A 76 -0.17 -0.90 17.63
C LYS A 76 -0.98 -2.19 17.53
N SER A 77 -1.60 -2.44 16.38
CA SER A 77 -2.47 -3.59 16.11
C SER A 77 -1.78 -4.95 16.21
N PHE A 78 -0.53 -5.05 15.75
CA PHE A 78 0.16 -6.32 15.56
C PHE A 78 1.47 -6.44 16.36
N THR A 79 1.72 -5.49 17.28
CA THR A 79 2.93 -5.43 18.12
C THR A 79 4.23 -5.65 17.33
N LEU A 80 4.27 -5.11 16.10
CA LEU A 80 5.39 -5.30 15.18
C LEU A 80 6.59 -4.43 15.59
N PRO A 81 7.83 -4.95 15.53
CA PRO A 81 9.04 -4.18 15.84
C PRO A 81 9.43 -3.23 14.67
N ILE A 82 8.52 -2.32 14.30
CA ILE A 82 8.77 -1.33 13.25
C ILE A 82 9.76 -0.29 13.80
N LYS A 83 10.91 -0.18 13.12
CA LYS A 83 11.99 0.76 13.44
C LYS A 83 11.45 2.20 13.44
N LYS A 84 11.91 3.02 14.40
CA LYS A 84 11.57 4.45 14.53
C LYS A 84 12.01 5.34 13.36
N LYS A 85 12.60 4.78 12.29
CA LYS A 85 13.01 5.57 11.12
C LYS A 85 11.82 6.22 10.42
N TYR A 86 10.66 5.55 10.43
CA TYR A 86 9.44 6.01 9.76
C TYR A 86 8.53 6.73 10.75
N THR A 87 8.85 8.00 11.02
CA THR A 87 8.10 8.88 11.93
C THR A 87 7.88 10.23 11.25
N LEU A 88 6.89 10.99 11.74
CA LEU A 88 6.60 12.33 11.23
C LEU A 88 7.81 13.27 11.33
N GLU A 89 8.63 13.10 12.37
CA GLU A 89 9.86 13.88 12.60
C GLU A 89 10.90 13.71 11.49
N ASN A 90 10.92 12.55 10.82
CA ASN A 90 11.89 12.23 9.76
C ASN A 90 11.29 12.35 8.35
N ILE A 91 10.11 12.99 8.19
CA ILE A 91 9.42 13.07 6.89
C ILE A 91 10.31 13.66 5.80
N ASP A 92 11.07 14.72 6.10
CA ASP A 92 11.89 15.40 5.10
C ASP A 92 13.02 14.49 4.58
N ASP A 93 13.66 13.75 5.47
CA ASP A 93 14.71 12.79 5.12
C ASP A 93 14.16 11.59 4.34
N ILE A 94 12.96 11.12 4.71
CA ILE A 94 12.26 10.05 3.98
C ILE A 94 11.90 10.54 2.58
N THR A 95 11.39 11.77 2.45
CA THR A 95 11.02 12.37 1.17
C THR A 95 12.22 12.46 0.23
N LYS A 96 13.34 13.03 0.71
CA LYS A 96 14.58 13.11 -0.07
C LYS A 96 15.12 11.74 -0.46
N SER A 97 15.05 10.77 0.45
CA SER A 97 15.48 9.40 0.16
C SER A 97 14.60 8.72 -0.89
N LEU A 98 13.28 8.97 -0.89
CA LEU A 98 12.38 8.41 -1.89
C LEU A 98 12.59 9.04 -3.25
N GLN A 99 12.75 10.36 -3.31
CA GLN A 99 13.10 11.07 -4.55
C GLN A 99 14.39 10.53 -5.15
N SER A 100 15.47 10.45 -4.36
CA SER A 100 16.75 9.94 -4.84
C SER A 100 16.66 8.49 -5.34
N LYS A 101 15.85 7.63 -4.71
CA LYS A 101 15.65 6.26 -5.18
C LYS A 101 14.83 6.19 -6.47
N ARG A 102 13.81 7.04 -6.60
CA ARG A 102 13.03 7.17 -7.83
C ARG A 102 13.93 7.60 -8.98
N ASP A 103 14.72 8.65 -8.77
CA ASP A 103 15.63 9.16 -9.79
C ASP A 103 16.68 8.12 -10.17
N GLN A 104 17.18 7.31 -9.22
CA GLN A 104 18.05 6.17 -9.52
C GLN A 104 17.35 5.11 -10.36
N LEU A 105 16.11 4.73 -10.00
CA LEU A 105 15.32 3.76 -10.76
C LEU A 105 15.03 4.23 -12.18
N GLU A 106 14.73 5.51 -12.39
CA GLU A 106 14.55 6.10 -13.72
C GLU A 106 15.85 6.02 -14.54
N ASN A 107 16.99 6.41 -13.96
CA ASN A 107 18.29 6.29 -14.62
C ASN A 107 18.68 4.84 -14.93
N ASP A 108 18.38 3.91 -14.02
CA ASP A 108 18.62 2.48 -14.22
C ASP A 108 17.74 1.93 -15.36
N LEU A 109 16.50 2.39 -15.47
CA LEU A 109 15.59 2.04 -16.57
C LEU A 109 16.08 2.56 -17.92
N ASP A 110 16.60 3.79 -17.96
CA ASP A 110 17.15 4.40 -19.17
C ASP A 110 18.45 3.73 -19.64
N THR A 111 19.18 3.11 -18.72
CA THR A 111 20.43 2.39 -19.00
C THR A 111 20.21 0.89 -19.28
N LEU A 112 19.01 0.36 -19.05
CA LEU A 112 18.68 -0.99 -19.47
C LEU A 112 18.67 -1.04 -21.00
N PRO A 113 19.47 -1.94 -21.63
CA PRO A 113 19.35 -2.17 -23.06
C PRO A 113 17.93 -2.65 -23.32
N LEU A 114 17.17 -1.85 -24.09
CA LEU A 114 15.83 -2.21 -24.55
C LEU A 114 15.87 -3.64 -25.09
N LEU A 115 15.13 -4.54 -24.45
CA LEU A 115 14.85 -5.87 -24.98
C LEU A 115 14.40 -5.70 -26.44
N ASP A 116 14.99 -6.52 -27.31
CA ASP A 116 14.72 -6.54 -28.74
C ASP A 116 13.21 -6.45 -28.99
N PRO A 117 12.75 -5.60 -29.93
CA PRO A 117 11.32 -5.41 -30.21
C PRO A 117 10.58 -6.70 -30.60
N ASP A 118 11.30 -7.80 -30.88
CA ASP A 118 10.74 -9.13 -31.15
C ASP A 118 10.20 -9.86 -29.90
N ASP A 119 10.71 -9.60 -28.69
CA ASP A 119 10.20 -10.27 -27.48
C ASP A 119 8.84 -9.71 -27.01
N LYS A 120 8.53 -8.45 -27.36
CA LYS A 120 7.19 -7.87 -27.11
C LYS A 120 6.07 -8.61 -27.86
N ARG A 121 6.36 -9.27 -28.99
CA ARG A 121 5.35 -10.01 -29.77
C ARG A 121 5.03 -11.39 -29.21
N LYS A 122 5.95 -12.01 -28.45
CA LYS A 122 5.72 -13.33 -27.84
C LYS A 122 4.93 -13.26 -26.54
N SER A 123 5.03 -12.15 -25.80
CA SER A 123 4.33 -11.99 -24.51
C SER A 123 2.82 -11.70 -24.62
N LEU A 124 2.29 -11.49 -25.83
CA LEU A 124 0.84 -11.34 -26.07
C LEU A 124 0.10 -12.68 -26.19
N TYR A 125 0.81 -13.81 -26.06
CA TYR A 125 0.24 -15.16 -26.06
C TYR A 125 0.74 -15.99 -24.87
N ILE A 126 0.37 -15.62 -23.64
CA ILE A 126 0.17 -16.57 -22.52
C ILE A 126 -0.98 -16.04 -21.66
#